data_AF-A0A7J9PXF9-F1
#
_entry.id   AF-A0A7J9PXF9-F1
#
_cell.length_a   1.000
_cell.length_b   1.000
_cell.length_c   1.000
_cell.angle_alpha   90.00
_cell.angle_beta   90.00
_cell.angle_gamma   90.00
#
_symmetry.space_group_name_H-M   'P 1'
#
loop_
_entity.id
_entity.type
_entity.pdbx_description
1 polymer ?
#
loop_
_entity_poly.entity_id
_entity_poly.type
_entity_poly.pdbx_seq_one_letter_code
_entity_poly.pdbx_strand_id
1 'polypeptide(L)' 'TSDQVLPYLALAKDKSVFLTRKISMHAETNMTLIKKFVDVKFDVKEENGLKKVEVTP' A
#
# COMPACT_ATOMS: atom_id res chain seq x y z
N THR A 1 -5.50 -2.27 10.57
CA THR A 1 -4.24 -2.94 10.95
C THR A 1 -3.27 -3.03 9.79
N SER A 2 -3.69 -3.35 8.56
CA SER A 2 -2.82 -3.38 7.36
C SER A 2 -2.22 -2.03 6.95
N ASP A 3 -2.73 -0.92 7.49
CA ASP A 3 -2.31 0.46 7.25
C ASP A 3 -0.98 0.83 7.93
N GLN A 4 -0.60 0.12 9.00
CA GLN A 4 0.64 0.40 9.75
C GLN A 4 1.90 -0.06 9.02
N VAL A 5 1.79 -1.03 8.10
CA VAL A 5 2.94 -1.53 7.33
C VAL A 5 3.28 -0.66 6.12
N LEU A 6 2.35 0.22 5.69
CA LEU A 6 2.49 1.04 4.47
C LEU A 6 3.78 1.87 4.41
N PRO A 7 4.24 2.54 5.49
CA PRO A 7 5.48 3.32 5.45
C PRO A 7 6.70 2.45 5.17
N TYR A 8 6.76 1.25 5.76
CA TYR A 8 7.88 0.34 5.57
C TYR A 8 7.94 -0.20 4.14
N LEU A 9 6.77 -0.54 3.56
CA LEU A 9 6.67 -1.00 2.18
C LEU A 9 7.04 0.10 1.18
N ALA A 10 6.77 1.36 1.52
CA ALA A 10 7.14 2.51 0.70
C ALA A 10 8.64 2.86 0.76
N LEU A 11 9.33 2.50 1.84
CA LEU A 11 10.78 2.70 1.98
C LEU A 11 11.61 1.50 1.50
N ALA A 12 10.95 0.38 1.16
CA ALA A 12 11.63 -0.77 0.59
C ALA A 12 12.25 -0.40 -0.77
N LYS A 13 13.45 -0.89 -1.05
CA LYS A 13 14.18 -0.59 -2.29
C LYS A 13 13.56 -1.24 -3.52
N ASP A 14 12.85 -2.35 -3.32
CA ASP A 14 12.23 -3.14 -4.37
C ASP A 14 10.71 -3.16 -4.21
N LYS A 15 10.03 -3.66 -5.24
CA LYS A 15 8.58 -3.84 -5.23
C LYS A 15 8.13 -4.64 -4.00
N SER A 16 7.23 -4.05 -3.24
CA SER A 16 6.56 -4.67 -2.10
C SER A 16 5.13 -5.03 -2.44
N VAL A 17 4.62 -6.14 -1.90
CA VAL A 17 3.25 -6.60 -2.16
C VAL A 17 2.63 -7.13 -0.87
N PHE A 18 1.36 -6.78 -0.61
CA PHE A 18 0.58 -7.42 0.44
C PHE A 18 -0.86 -7.65 0.02
N LEU A 19 -1.52 -8.60 0.68
CA LEU A 19 -2.93 -8.93 0.50
C LEU A 19 -3.72 -8.51 1.73
N THR A 20 -4.89 -7.92 1.51
CA THR A 20 -5.82 -7.58 2.58
C THR A 20 -7.26 -7.78 2.11
N ARG A 21 -8.18 -8.10 3.04
CA ARG A 21 -9.61 -8.28 2.71
C ARG A 21 -10.28 -6.97 2.31
N LYS A 22 -9.82 -5.86 2.89
CA LYS A 22 -10.33 -4.52 2.59
C LYS A 22 -9.22 -3.49 2.77
N ILE A 23 -9.31 -2.41 2.00
CA ILE A 23 -8.57 -1.18 2.26
C ILE A 23 -9.44 -0.35 3.22
N SER A 24 -8.87 0.06 4.35
CA SER A 24 -9.58 0.96 5.27
C SER A 24 -9.40 2.41 4.84
N MET A 25 -10.31 3.29 5.28
CA MET A 25 -10.17 4.73 5.08
C MET A 25 -8.83 5.28 5.62
N HIS A 26 -8.33 4.72 6.73
CA HIS A 26 -7.01 5.05 7.26
C HIS A 26 -5.88 4.61 6.33
N ALA A 27 -5.98 3.43 5.71
CA ALA A 27 -5.01 2.97 4.72
C ALA A 27 -4.97 3.89 3.50
N GLU A 28 -6.12 4.31 2.97
CA GLU A 28 -6.19 5.24 1.82
C GLU A 28 -5.58 6.61 2.15
N THR A 29 -5.89 7.12 3.35
CA THR A 29 -5.32 8.37 3.84
C THR A 29 -3.80 8.26 3.97
N ASN A 30 -3.30 7.16 4.57
CA ASN A 30 -1.86 6.91 4.70
C ASN A 30 -1.19 6.77 3.33
N MET A 31 -1.76 6.03 2.38
CA MET A 31 -1.22 5.93 1.02
C MET A 31 -1.11 7.30 0.34
N THR A 32 -2.13 8.14 0.50
CA THR A 32 -2.14 9.50 -0.05
C THR A 32 -1.09 10.39 0.62
N LEU A 33 -0.92 10.25 1.93
CA LEU A 33 0.08 10.99 2.69
C LEU A 33 1.50 10.58 2.30
N ILE A 34 1.78 9.28 2.24
CA ILE A 34 3.11 8.72 1.92
C ILE A 34 3.58 9.20 0.54
N LYS A 35 2.70 9.20 -0.48
CA LYS A 35 3.00 9.70 -1.83
C LYS A 35 3.48 11.15 -1.88
N LYS A 36 3.19 11.96 -0.84
CA LYS A 36 3.65 13.36 -0.75
C LYS A 36 5.08 13.48 -0.22
N PHE A 37 5.60 12.47 0.46
CA PHE A 37 6.92 12.47 1.09
C PHE A 37 7.92 11.55 0.40
N VAL A 38 7.45 10.49 -0.23
CA VAL A 38 8.27 9.50 -0.91
C VAL A 38 7.72 9.30 -2.32
N ASP A 39 8.61 9.27 -3.30
CA ASP A 39 8.24 8.93 -4.68
C ASP A 39 7.93 7.43 -4.71
N VAL A 40 6.65 7.09 -4.56
CA VAL A 40 6.15 5.72 -4.58
C VAL A 40 4.79 5.66 -5.26
N LYS A 41 4.53 4.53 -5.90
CA LYS A 41 3.24 4.23 -6.50
C LYS A 41 2.57 3.07 -5.76
N PHE A 42 1.31 3.30 -5.39
CA PHE A 42 0.42 2.29 -4.83
C PHE A 42 -0.57 1.86 -5.92
N ASP A 43 -0.62 0.57 -6.24
CA ASP A 43 -1.57 -0.07 -7.14
C ASP A 43 -2.41 -1.09 -6.34
N VAL A 44 -3.73 -1.05 -6.51
CA VAL A 44 -4.66 -1.92 -5.78
C VAL A 44 -5.48 -2.72 -6.78
N LYS A 45 -5.31 -4.04 -6.76
CA LYS A 45 -6.02 -4.98 -7.64
C LYS A 45 -6.85 -5.95 -6.81
N GLU A 46 -7.91 -6.47 -7.40
CA GLU A 46 -8.68 -7.55 -6.80
C GLU A 46 -8.17 -8.90 -7.32
N GLU A 47 -7.80 -9.80 -6.40
CA GLU A 47 -7.26 -11.12 -6.69
C GLU A 47 -7.89 -12.12 -5.73
N ASN A 48 -8.67 -13.08 -6.25
CA ASN A 48 -9.33 -14.13 -5.47
C ASN A 48 -10.17 -13.63 -4.27
N GLY A 49 -10.90 -12.51 -4.44
CA GLY A 49 -11.72 -11.90 -3.38
C GLY A 49 -10.92 -11.14 -2.32
N LEU A 50 -9.62 -10.92 -2.54
CA LEU A 50 -8.76 -10.08 -1.71
C LEU A 50 -8.30 -8.86 -2.51
N LYS A 51 -7.95 -7.79 -1.80
CA LYS A 51 -7.28 -6.63 -2.38
C LYS A 51 -5.77 -6.83 -2.27
N LYS A 52 -5.13 -6.98 -3.42
CA LYS A 52 -3.67 -7.00 -3.60
C LYS A 52 -3.18 -5.57 -3.75
N VAL A 53 -2.33 -5.15 -2.83
CA VAL A 53 -1.69 -3.84 -2.87
C VAL A 53 -0.24 -4.03 -3.25
N GLU A 54 0.15 -3.41 -4.35
CA GLU A 54 1.52 -3.37 -4.85
C GLU A 54 2.07 -1.97 -4.59
N VAL A 55 3.26 -1.92 -3.99
CA VAL A 55 4.00 -0.69 -3.72
C VAL A 55 5.29 -0.77 -4.52
N THR A 56 5.49 0.18 -5.43
CA THR A 56 6.73 0.34 -6.18
C THR A 56 7.36 1.68 -5.82
N PRO A 57 8.68 1.73 -5.56
CA PRO A 57 9.42 2.98 -5.61
C PRO A 57 9.32 3.64 -6.99
#